data_AF-A0AAN5DHN9-F1
#
_entry.id   AF-A0AAN5DHN9-F1
#
_cell.length_a   1.000
_cell.length_b   1.000
_cell.length_c   1.000
_cell.angle_alpha   90.00
_cell.angle_beta   90.00
_cell.angle_gamma   90.00
#
_symmetry.space_group_name_H-M   'P 1'
#
loop_
_entity.id
_entity.type
_entity.pdbx_description
1 polymer ?
#
loop_
_entity_poly.entity_id
_entity_poly.type
_entity_poly.pdbx_seq_one_letter_code
_entity_poly.pdbx_strand_id
1 'polypeptide(L)'
;RAEGFSWGFVNFIELSKVRKICEGFVHDGKILLEADVTIVRSKHYISEKPDVDFAYSRFSNDMVTLKFKDGEHQICRKYLTWHSQYFASLFA
;
A
#
# COMPACT_ATOMS: atom_id res chain seq x y z
N ARG A 1 -9.96 15.83 -23.93
CA ARG A 1 -8.78 15.10 -24.43
C ARG A 1 -7.78 15.17 -23.30
N ALA A 2 -7.56 14.09 -22.54
CA ALA A 2 -6.64 14.14 -21.40
C ALA A 2 -5.20 14.22 -21.94
N GLU A 3 -4.47 15.28 -21.58
CA GLU A 3 -3.04 15.38 -21.86
C GLU A 3 -2.32 14.40 -20.95
N GLY A 4 -1.71 13.36 -21.54
CA GLY A 4 -0.93 12.39 -20.80
C GLY A 4 0.39 12.99 -20.32
N PHE A 5 0.81 12.64 -19.11
CA PHE A 5 2.14 12.97 -18.61
C PHE A 5 3.20 12.28 -19.47
N SER A 6 4.06 13.07 -20.12
CA SER A 6 5.16 12.60 -20.96
C SER A 6 6.47 12.56 -20.16
N TRP A 7 7.27 11.52 -20.36
CA TRP A 7 8.59 11.35 -19.78
C TRP A 7 9.56 10.83 -20.83
N GLY A 8 10.83 11.20 -20.73
CA GLY A 8 11.85 10.78 -21.69
C GLY A 8 13.12 11.64 -21.63
N PHE A 9 13.99 11.48 -22.61
CA PHE A 9 15.23 12.25 -22.73
C PHE A 9 15.04 13.44 -23.68
N VAL A 10 15.30 14.65 -23.20
CA VAL A 10 15.25 15.88 -24.03
C VAL A 10 16.27 15.79 -25.18
N ASN A 11 17.44 15.23 -24.91
CA ASN A 11 18.51 15.04 -25.88
C ASN A 11 18.93 13.57 -25.91
N PHE A 12 18.15 12.72 -26.58
CA PHE A 12 18.40 11.28 -26.65
C PHE A 12 19.62 10.93 -27.52
N ILE A 13 19.73 11.54 -28.71
CA ILE A 13 20.82 11.31 -29.65
C ILE A 13 21.03 12.56 -30.50
N GLU A 14 22.29 12.85 -30.84
CA GLU A 14 22.61 13.97 -31.72
C GLU A 14 22.13 13.69 -33.15
N LEU A 15 21.40 14.65 -33.74
CA LEU A 15 20.84 14.50 -35.07
C LEU A 15 21.92 14.31 -36.16
N SER A 16 23.10 14.91 -35.97
CA SER A 16 24.24 14.73 -36.88
C SER A 16 24.69 13.26 -36.94
N LYS A 17 24.62 12.54 -35.81
CA LYS A 17 24.95 11.12 -35.71
C LYS A 17 23.88 10.25 -36.36
N VAL A 18 22.60 10.54 -36.12
CA VAL A 18 21.47 9.81 -36.74
C VAL A 18 21.53 9.87 -38.27
N ARG A 19 21.94 11.02 -38.83
CA ARG A 19 22.00 11.22 -40.29
C ARG A 19 23.21 10.58 -40.96
N LYS A 20 24.23 10.12 -40.22
CA LYS A 20 25.39 9.47 -40.81
C LYS A 20 24.99 8.09 -41.31
N ILE A 21 25.09 7.89 -42.62
CA ILE A 21 24.79 6.61 -43.29
C ILE A 21 25.57 5.46 -42.65
N CYS A 22 26.84 5.69 -42.28
CA CYS A 22 27.72 4.68 -41.67
C CYS A 22 27.28 4.20 -40.29
N GLU A 23 26.42 4.95 -39.60
CA GLU A 23 25.95 4.57 -38.26
C GLU A 23 24.71 3.66 -38.32
N GLY A 24 24.07 3.52 -39.49
CA GLY A 24 22.96 2.58 -39.70
C GLY A 24 21.64 2.93 -39.01
N PHE A 25 21.52 4.11 -38.39
CA PHE A 25 20.28 4.53 -37.70
C PHE A 25 19.10 4.84 -38.63
N VAL A 26 19.38 5.24 -39.87
CA VAL A 26 18.36 5.54 -40.88
C VAL A 26 18.47 4.52 -42.00
N HIS A 27 17.38 3.78 -42.23
CA HIS A 27 17.26 2.84 -43.33
C HIS A 27 16.00 3.18 -44.14
N ASP A 28 16.16 3.42 -45.45
CA ASP A 28 15.04 3.81 -46.33
C ASP A 28 14.26 5.05 -45.85
N GLY A 29 14.99 6.02 -45.27
CA GLY A 29 14.40 7.24 -44.71
C GLY A 29 13.59 7.02 -43.43
N LYS A 30 13.67 5.83 -42.82
CA LYS A 30 12.96 5.46 -41.59
C LYS A 30 13.95 5.21 -40.45
N ILE A 31 13.48 5.46 -39.23
CA ILE A 31 14.19 5.16 -37.97
C ILE A 31 13.33 4.17 -37.19
N LEU A 32 13.94 3.09 -36.71
CA LEU A 32 13.31 2.17 -35.77
C LEU A 32 13.69 2.58 -34.35
N LEU A 33 12.69 2.80 -33.50
CA LEU A 33 12.87 3.10 -32.08
C LEU A 33 12.16 2.03 -31.26
N GLU A 34 12.87 1.45 -30.31
CA GLU A 34 12.35 0.45 -29.38
C GLU A 34 12.46 0.99 -27.96
N ALA A 35 11.45 0.75 -27.13
CA ALA A 35 11.40 1.19 -25.75
C ALA A 35 10.84 0.07 -24.86
N ASP A 36 11.65 -0.38 -23.91
CA ASP A 36 11.24 -1.34 -22.89
C ASP A 36 10.69 -0.61 -21.66
N VAL A 37 9.42 -0.85 -21.34
CA VAL A 37 8.74 -0.21 -20.22
C VAL A 37 8.39 -1.23 -19.15
N THR A 38 8.98 -1.08 -17.96
CA THR A 38 8.59 -1.86 -16.78
C THR A 38 7.68 -1.03 -15.89
N ILE A 39 6.41 -1.44 -15.76
CA ILE A 39 5.45 -0.78 -14.86
C ILE A 39 5.55 -1.41 -13.47
N VAL A 40 6.15 -0.67 -12.52
CA VAL A 40 6.20 -1.09 -11.12
C VAL A 40 4.91 -0.66 -10.42
N ARG A 41 4.09 -1.64 -10.01
CA ARG A 41 2.96 -1.37 -9.11
C ARG A 41 3.48 -1.28 -7.69
N SER A 42 3.31 -0.14 -7.04
CA SER A 42 3.56 0.00 -5.60
C SER A 42 2.59 -0.90 -4.84
N LYS A 43 3.10 -1.96 -4.21
CA LYS A 43 2.35 -2.71 -3.20
C LYS A 43 2.47 -1.95 -1.88
N HIS A 44 1.38 -1.36 -1.41
CA HIS A 44 1.34 -0.81 -0.06
C HIS A 44 1.24 -2.00 0.90
N TYR A 45 2.37 -2.38 1.50
CA TYR A 45 2.38 -3.33 2.60
C TYR A 45 1.86 -2.61 3.85
N ILE A 46 1.09 -3.32 4.67
CA ILE A 46 0.78 -2.85 6.02
C ILE A 46 2.12 -2.83 6.76
N SER A 47 2.66 -1.64 7.01
CA SER A 47 4.03 -1.44 7.50
C SER A 47 4.25 -1.98 8.91
N GLU A 48 3.19 -2.05 9.71
CA GLU A 48 3.29 -2.43 11.12
C GLU A 48 2.09 -3.29 11.49
N LYS A 49 2.36 -4.47 12.07
CA LYS A 49 1.34 -5.22 12.80
C LYS A 49 1.03 -4.38 14.05
N PRO A 50 -0.23 -3.96 14.28
CA PRO A 50 -0.55 -3.24 15.50
C PRO A 50 -0.25 -4.16 16.68
N ASP A 51 0.73 -3.76 17.49
CA ASP A 51 1.11 -4.46 18.72
C ASP A 51 0.09 -4.12 19.80
N VAL A 52 -1.07 -4.79 19.73
CA VAL A 52 -2.15 -4.61 20.70
C VAL A 52 -1.95 -5.63 21.82
N ASP A 53 -1.33 -5.17 22.89
CA ASP A 53 -1.32 -5.90 24.15
C ASP A 53 -2.62 -5.60 24.93
N PHE A 54 -3.54 -6.57 24.91
CA PHE A 54 -4.80 -6.48 25.66
C PHE A 54 -4.64 -6.74 27.16
N ALA A 55 -3.47 -7.20 27.61
CA ALA A 55 -3.17 -7.38 29.03
C ALA A 55 -2.68 -6.08 29.69
N TYR A 56 -2.16 -5.13 28.90
CA TYR A 56 -1.74 -3.82 29.41
C TYR A 56 -2.88 -2.79 29.39
N SER A 57 -3.08 -2.15 30.54
CA SER A 57 -4.18 -1.26 30.91
C SER A 57 -4.32 0.06 30.13
N ARG A 58 -3.75 0.19 28.92
CA ARG A 58 -3.94 1.40 28.08
C ARG A 58 -5.40 1.59 27.65
N PHE A 59 -6.26 0.60 27.87
CA PHE A 59 -7.71 0.65 27.67
C PHE A 59 -8.50 0.91 28.97
N SER A 60 -7.86 1.43 30.04
CA SER A 60 -8.46 1.60 31.38
C SER A 60 -9.83 2.30 31.41
N ASN A 61 -10.16 3.07 30.38
CA ASN A 61 -11.39 3.85 30.32
C ASN A 61 -12.59 3.05 29.79
N ASP A 62 -12.41 1.81 29.34
CA ASP A 62 -13.47 0.97 28.75
C ASP A 62 -13.43 -0.47 29.28
N MET A 63 -13.29 -0.61 30.60
CA MET A 63 -13.34 -1.90 31.30
C MET A 63 -14.76 -2.21 31.77
N VAL A 64 -15.16 -3.48 31.70
CA VAL A 64 -16.42 -4.01 32.25
C VAL A 64 -16.12 -5.13 33.24
N THR A 65 -16.93 -5.23 34.29
CA THR A 65 -16.82 -6.31 35.28
C THR A 65 -17.77 -7.46 34.91
N LEU A 66 -17.20 -8.63 34.66
CA LEU A 66 -17.96 -9.87 34.51
C LEU A 66 -18.03 -10.58 35.87
N LYS A 67 -19.25 -10.82 36.35
CA LYS A 67 -19.49 -11.56 37.60
C LYS A 67 -19.77 -13.02 37.31
N PHE A 68 -18.98 -13.89 37.92
CA PHE A 68 -19.14 -15.34 37.90
C PHE A 68 -19.50 -15.83 39.31
N LYS A 69 -19.88 -17.09 39.45
CA LYS A 69 -20.26 -17.67 40.76
C LYS A 69 -19.08 -17.73 41.74
N ASP A 70 -17.87 -17.76 41.20
CA ASP A 70 -16.58 -17.94 41.86
C ASP A 70 -15.72 -16.67 41.92
N GLY A 71 -16.19 -15.55 41.35
CA GLY A 71 -15.47 -14.29 41.44
C GLY A 71 -15.88 -13.25 40.40
N GLU A 72 -15.15 -12.14 40.37
CA GLU A 72 -15.35 -11.05 39.42
C GLU A 72 -14.06 -10.81 38.61
N HIS A 73 -14.21 -10.60 37.30
CA HIS A 73 -13.10 -10.28 36.40
C HIS A 73 -13.36 -8.95 35.67
N GLN A 74 -12.35 -8.08 35.64
CA GLN A 74 -12.39 -6.86 34.84
C GLN A 74 -11.74 -7.10 33.48
N ILE A 75 -12.48 -6.85 32.39
CA ILE A 75 -12.04 -7.12 31.02
C ILE A 75 -12.37 -5.91 30.15
N CYS A 76 -11.54 -5.61 29.15
CA CYS A 76 -11.79 -4.56 28.17
C CYS A 76 -13.07 -4.86 27.35
N ARG A 77 -14.00 -3.92 27.31
CA ARG A 77 -15.25 -4.03 26.54
C ARG A 77 -14.99 -4.31 25.07
N LYS A 78 -14.03 -3.59 24.45
CA LYS A 78 -13.67 -3.79 23.04
C LYS A 78 -13.16 -5.19 22.76
N TYR A 79 -12.38 -5.77 23.66
CA TYR A 79 -11.93 -7.16 23.54
C TYR A 79 -13.13 -8.11 23.50
N LEU A 80 -14.10 -7.94 24.41
CA LEU A 80 -15.32 -8.76 24.41
C LEU A 80 -16.14 -8.57 23.12
N THR A 81 -16.32 -7.34 22.65
CA THR A 81 -17.03 -7.02 21.41
C THR A 81 -16.35 -7.61 20.17
N TRP A 82 -15.01 -7.56 20.08
CA TRP A 82 -14.27 -8.09 18.94
C TRP A 82 -14.28 -9.61 18.86
N HIS A 83 -14.28 -10.27 20.02
CA HIS A 83 -14.12 -11.72 20.10
C HIS A 83 -15.42 -12.49 20.39
N SER A 84 -16.53 -11.80 20.67
CA SER A 84 -17.83 -12.44 20.94
C SER A 84 -18.98 -11.64 20.37
N GLN A 85 -19.74 -12.25 19.45
CA GLN A 85 -20.96 -11.65 18.90
C GLN A 85 -22.01 -11.38 19.98
N TYR A 86 -22.08 -12.21 21.02
CA TYR A 86 -22.97 -12.00 22.16
C TYR A 86 -22.65 -10.67 22.85
N PHE A 87 -21.38 -10.46 23.23
CA PHE A 87 -20.97 -9.22 23.87
C PHE A 87 -21.01 -8.03 22.91
N ALA A 88 -20.77 -8.23 21.62
CA ALA A 88 -20.95 -7.19 20.61
C ALA A 88 -22.40 -6.68 20.57
N SER A 89 -23.38 -7.60 20.64
CA SER A 89 -24.79 -7.23 20.67
C SER A 89 -25.23 -6.64 22.01
N LEU A 90 -24.62 -7.08 23.13
CA LEU A 90 -24.94 -6.62 24.47
C LEU A 90 -24.48 -5.17 24.73
N PHE A 91 -23.40 -4.74 24.07
CA PHE A 91 -22.81 -3.41 24.23
C PHE A 91 -23.13 -2.43 23.09
N ALA A 92 -23.98 -2.84 22.14
CA ALA A 92 -24.44 -2.01 21.02
C ALA A 92 -25.43 -0.91 21.47
#